data_AF-A0A7X4DWJ2-F1
#
_entry.id   AF-A0A7X4DWJ2-F1
#
_cell.length_a   1.000
_cell.length_b   1.000
_cell.length_c   1.000
_cell.angle_alpha   90.00
_cell.angle_beta   90.00
_cell.angle_gamma   90.00
#
_symmetry.space_group_name_H-M   'P 1'
#
loop_
_entity.id
_entity.type
_entity.pdbx_description
1 polymer ?
#
loop_
_entity_poly.entity_id
_entity_poly.type
_entity_poly.pdbx_seq_one_letter_code
_entity_poly.pdbx_strand_id
1 'polypeptide(L)'
;MRPTPAEIVEGLQYNLKADLIPELQTPWGKRIAGNMLWALEHLKQRLKEEHALAVEENADLRGVLAAAVAARAADAGLAEALAAVDLSPGETREWPASEELTSENARLRTAVDAIVEAFPAEREGAAEDLWREILGYVARQTERDGKLIEINPG
;
A
#
# COMPACT_ATOMS: atom_id res chain seq x y z
N MET A 1 -23.65 0.39 -0.38
CA MET A 1 -22.24 -0.03 -0.52
C MET A 1 -21.72 0.57 -1.83
N ARG A 2 -20.54 1.20 -1.84
CA ARG A 2 -19.93 1.72 -3.07
C ARG A 2 -19.07 0.60 -3.71
N PRO A 3 -19.11 0.40 -5.03
CA PRO A 3 -18.31 -0.64 -5.68
C PRO A 3 -16.82 -0.28 -5.62
N THR A 4 -15.98 -1.29 -5.45
CA THR A 4 -14.53 -1.18 -5.49
C THR A 4 -14.02 -0.94 -6.92
N PRO A 5 -12.83 -0.34 -7.09
CA PRO A 5 -12.22 -0.19 -8.42
C PRO A 5 -12.11 -1.52 -9.20
N ALA A 6 -11.83 -2.63 -8.53
CA ALA A 6 -11.75 -3.95 -9.16
C ALA A 6 -13.12 -4.42 -9.69
N GLU A 7 -14.19 -4.22 -8.91
CA GLU A 7 -15.57 -4.54 -9.33
C GLU A 7 -16.03 -3.65 -10.49
N ILE A 8 -15.61 -2.38 -10.52
CA ILE A 8 -15.88 -1.47 -11.66
C ILE A 8 -15.18 -2.00 -12.93
N VAL A 9 -13.91 -2.38 -12.83
CA VAL A 9 -13.15 -2.92 -13.97
C VAL A 9 -13.77 -4.23 -14.45
N GLU A 10 -14.19 -5.13 -13.55
CA GLU A 10 -14.90 -6.36 -13.91
C GLU A 10 -16.22 -6.09 -14.62
N GLY A 11 -17.00 -5.12 -14.13
CA GLY A 11 -18.24 -4.69 -14.78
C GLY A 11 -18.01 -4.14 -16.19
N LEU A 12 -16.96 -3.35 -16.39
CA LEU A 12 -16.58 -2.84 -17.71
C LEU A 12 -16.14 -3.96 -18.65
N GLN A 13 -15.33 -4.92 -18.16
CA GLN A 13 -14.93 -6.10 -18.93
C GLN A 13 -16.14 -6.94 -19.33
N TYR A 14 -17.11 -7.11 -18.42
CA TYR A 14 -18.35 -7.83 -18.70
C TYR A 14 -19.15 -7.14 -19.80
N ASN A 15 -19.45 -5.85 -19.67
CA ASN A 15 -20.21 -5.09 -20.68
C ASN A 15 -19.52 -5.11 -22.05
N LEU A 16 -18.19 -5.01 -22.09
CA LEU A 16 -17.42 -5.11 -23.33
C LEU A 16 -17.59 -6.50 -23.99
N LYS A 17 -17.50 -7.58 -23.21
CA LYS A 17 -17.59 -8.95 -23.74
C LYS A 17 -19.00 -9.38 -24.10
N ALA A 18 -19.97 -9.05 -23.25
CA ALA A 18 -21.34 -9.52 -23.34
C ALA A 18 -22.20 -8.65 -24.27
N ASP A 19 -21.99 -7.34 -24.25
CA ASP A 19 -22.89 -6.40 -24.93
C ASP A 19 -22.24 -5.72 -26.13
N LEU A 20 -21.02 -5.20 -26.00
CA LEU A 20 -20.42 -4.41 -27.08
C LEU A 20 -19.82 -5.26 -28.19
N ILE A 21 -18.89 -6.17 -27.86
CA ILE A 21 -18.13 -6.96 -28.85
C ILE A 21 -19.03 -7.77 -29.80
N PRO A 22 -20.12 -8.42 -29.34
CA PRO A 22 -21.01 -9.16 -30.22
C PRO A 22 -21.67 -8.29 -31.30
N GLU A 23 -21.98 -7.03 -30.98
CA GLU A 23 -22.67 -6.09 -31.89
C GLU A 23 -21.72 -5.46 -32.93
N LEU A 24 -20.41 -5.56 -32.74
CA LEU A 24 -19.42 -4.98 -33.66
C LEU A 24 -19.38 -5.75 -34.99
N GLN A 25 -19.74 -5.09 -36.08
CA GLN A 25 -19.77 -5.69 -37.42
C GLN A 25 -18.42 -5.63 -38.14
N THR A 26 -17.51 -4.73 -37.73
CA THR A 26 -16.24 -4.50 -38.44
C THR A 26 -15.06 -5.22 -37.75
N PRO A 27 -14.12 -5.80 -38.53
CA PRO A 27 -12.90 -6.38 -37.97
C PRO A 27 -12.06 -5.36 -37.19
N TRP A 28 -12.04 -4.09 -37.63
CA TRP A 28 -11.36 -3.02 -36.92
C TRP A 28 -12.00 -2.74 -35.55
N GLY A 29 -13.33 -2.66 -35.48
CA GLY A 29 -14.05 -2.45 -34.21
C GLY A 29 -13.76 -3.58 -33.22
N LYS A 30 -13.84 -4.83 -33.66
CA LYS A 30 -13.52 -6.00 -32.82
C LYS A 30 -12.08 -5.95 -32.29
N ARG A 31 -11.12 -5.54 -33.12
CA ARG A 31 -9.72 -5.37 -32.70
C ARG A 31 -9.56 -4.30 -31.62
N ILE A 32 -10.19 -3.12 -31.81
CA ILE A 32 -10.13 -2.04 -30.81
C ILE A 32 -10.75 -2.49 -29.49
N ALA A 33 -11.92 -3.13 -29.52
CA ALA A 33 -12.55 -3.65 -28.31
C ALA A 33 -11.71 -4.73 -27.61
N GLY A 34 -11.00 -5.57 -28.37
CA GLY A 34 -10.00 -6.50 -27.82
C GLY A 34 -8.84 -5.79 -27.10
N ASN A 35 -8.32 -4.72 -27.68
CA ASN A 35 -7.28 -3.90 -27.02
C ASN A 35 -7.81 -3.24 -25.74
N MET A 36 -9.06 -2.78 -25.73
CA MET A 36 -9.68 -2.21 -24.53
C MET A 36 -9.83 -3.26 -23.42
N LEU A 37 -10.22 -4.50 -23.76
CA LEU A 37 -10.26 -5.60 -22.80
C LEU A 37 -8.87 -5.93 -22.23
N TRP A 38 -7.85 -5.93 -23.08
CA TRP A 38 -6.47 -6.14 -22.64
C TRP A 38 -6.03 -5.04 -21.68
N ALA A 39 -6.28 -3.76 -22.01
CA ALA A 39 -5.97 -2.64 -21.13
C ALA A 39 -6.71 -2.74 -19.77
N LEU A 40 -7.97 -3.15 -19.77
CA LEU A 40 -8.72 -3.39 -18.53
C LEU A 40 -8.17 -4.56 -17.72
N GLU A 41 -7.71 -5.63 -18.37
CA GLU A 41 -7.06 -6.75 -17.68
C GLU A 41 -5.74 -6.31 -17.05
N HIS A 42 -4.92 -5.54 -17.78
CA HIS A 42 -3.70 -4.96 -17.23
C HIS A 42 -3.98 -4.04 -16.04
N LEU A 43 -4.98 -3.18 -16.15
CA LEU A 43 -5.41 -2.33 -15.04
C LEU A 43 -5.86 -3.15 -13.83
N LYS A 44 -6.59 -4.25 -14.05
CA LYS A 44 -7.02 -5.16 -12.98
C LYS A 44 -5.84 -5.83 -12.29
N GLN A 45 -4.86 -6.32 -13.04
CA GLN A 45 -3.66 -6.94 -12.47
C GLN A 45 -2.85 -5.92 -11.67
N ARG A 46 -2.67 -4.72 -12.22
CA ARG A 46 -2.00 -3.62 -11.53
C ARG A 46 -2.69 -3.23 -10.22
N LEU A 47 -4.03 -3.12 -10.22
CA LEU A 47 -4.79 -2.83 -9.01
C LEU A 47 -4.62 -3.93 -7.94
N LYS A 48 -4.48 -5.20 -8.34
CA LYS A 48 -4.21 -6.30 -7.40
C LYS A 48 -2.80 -6.23 -6.83
N GLU A 49 -1.81 -5.93 -7.66
CA GLU A 49 -0.42 -5.78 -7.25
C GLU A 49 -0.26 -4.58 -6.31
N GLU A 50 -0.80 -3.41 -6.67
CA GLU A 50 -0.81 -2.21 -5.82
C GLU A 50 -1.52 -2.46 -4.48
N HIS A 51 -2.63 -3.22 -4.49
CA HIS A 51 -3.32 -3.62 -3.28
C HIS A 51 -2.47 -4.53 -2.38
N ALA A 52 -1.85 -5.57 -2.95
CA ALA A 52 -0.99 -6.49 -2.20
C ALA A 52 0.20 -5.75 -1.58
N LEU A 53 0.84 -4.85 -2.35
CA LEU A 53 1.94 -4.02 -1.86
C LEU A 53 1.49 -3.10 -0.72
N ALA A 54 0.31 -2.47 -0.82
CA ALA A 54 -0.22 -1.62 0.24
C ALA A 54 -0.55 -2.42 1.53
N VAL A 55 -1.02 -3.66 1.41
CA VAL A 55 -1.24 -4.56 2.57
C VAL A 55 0.08 -4.90 3.24
N GLU A 56 1.09 -5.32 2.47
CA GLU A 56 2.42 -5.65 2.98
C GLU A 56 3.07 -4.45 3.67
N GLU A 57 2.94 -3.27 3.07
CA GLU A 57 3.52 -2.04 3.62
C GLU A 57 2.85 -1.64 4.94
N ASN A 58 1.52 -1.73 5.02
CA ASN A 58 0.80 -1.47 6.28
C ASN A 58 1.18 -2.49 7.36
N ALA A 59 1.47 -3.74 7.00
CA ALA A 59 1.96 -4.74 7.95
C ALA A 59 3.37 -4.40 8.46
N ASP A 60 4.27 -4.01 7.56
CA ASP A 60 5.63 -3.58 7.92
C ASP A 60 5.63 -2.37 8.86
N LEU A 61 4.88 -1.33 8.51
CA LEU A 61 4.79 -0.11 9.31
C LEU A 61 4.21 -0.38 10.69
N ARG A 62 3.19 -1.24 10.80
CA ARG A 62 2.68 -1.71 12.09
C ARG A 62 3.74 -2.45 12.90
N GLY A 63 4.60 -3.24 12.25
CA GLY A 63 5.75 -3.89 12.87
C GLY A 63 6.72 -2.87 13.49
N VAL A 64 7.07 -1.82 12.74
CA VAL A 64 7.92 -0.72 13.23
C VAL A 64 7.29 -0.02 14.44
N LEU A 65 6.00 0.33 14.36
CA LEU A 65 5.30 0.98 15.48
C LEU A 65 5.21 0.07 16.71
N ALA A 66 5.02 -1.24 16.52
CA ALA A 66 5.03 -2.20 17.63
C ALA A 66 6.40 -2.28 18.30
N ALA A 67 7.49 -2.26 17.52
CA ALA A 67 8.86 -2.20 18.06
C ALA A 67 9.10 -0.90 18.84
N ALA A 68 8.61 0.24 18.34
CA ALA A 68 8.71 1.51 19.03
C ALA A 68 7.95 1.49 20.36
N VAL A 69 6.72 0.95 20.38
CA VAL A 69 5.93 0.77 21.59
C VAL A 69 6.61 -0.16 22.58
N ALA A 70 7.27 -1.23 22.14
CA ALA A 70 8.04 -2.11 23.01
C ALA A 70 9.26 -1.42 23.63
N ALA A 71 9.95 -0.59 22.83
CA ALA A 71 11.11 0.18 23.28
C ALA A 71 10.76 1.38 24.17
N ARG A 72 9.49 1.81 24.24
CA ARG A 72 9.04 3.01 24.99
C ARG A 72 9.45 3.03 26.47
N ALA A 73 9.55 1.86 27.11
CA ALA A 73 9.88 1.77 28.53
C ALA A 73 11.38 2.01 28.79
N ALA A 74 12.21 1.89 27.75
CA ALA A 74 13.65 2.10 27.83
C ALA A 74 14.06 3.56 27.57
N ASP A 75 13.20 4.39 26.98
CA ASP A 75 13.50 5.79 26.68
C ASP A 75 12.29 6.72 26.83
N ALA A 76 12.44 7.78 27.65
CA ALA A 76 11.39 8.75 27.94
C ALA A 76 11.06 9.67 26.76
N GLY A 77 12.03 9.98 25.89
CA GLY A 77 11.81 10.77 24.68
C GLY A 77 11.04 9.98 23.63
N LEU A 78 11.30 8.68 23.50
CA LEU A 78 10.49 7.79 22.66
C LEU A 78 9.06 7.66 23.19
N ALA A 79 8.88 7.58 24.50
CA ALA A 79 7.55 7.55 25.11
C ALA A 79 6.75 8.85 24.84
N GLU A 80 7.40 10.01 24.89
CA GLU A 80 6.80 11.31 24.56
C GLU A 80 6.44 11.41 23.07
N ALA A 81 7.33 10.95 22.18
CA ALA A 81 7.08 10.89 20.74
C ALA A 81 5.86 10.01 20.42
N LEU A 82 5.78 8.83 21.04
CA LEU A 82 4.65 7.91 20.86
C LEU A 82 3.34 8.48 21.43
N ALA A 83 3.39 9.35 22.44
CA ALA A 83 2.20 10.02 22.97
C ALA A 83 1.65 11.10 22.00
N ALA A 84 2.50 11.65 21.14
CA ALA A 84 2.10 12.61 20.10
C ALA A 84 1.57 11.93 18.82
N VAL A 85 1.76 10.61 18.69
CA VAL A 85 1.37 9.83 17.52
C VAL A 85 0.02 9.15 17.76
N ASP A 86 -0.90 9.25 16.79
CA ASP A 86 -2.14 8.46 16.81
C ASP A 86 -1.84 6.99 16.47
N LEU A 87 -1.67 6.17 17.52
CA LEU A 87 -1.45 4.73 17.43
C LEU A 87 -2.75 3.92 17.43
N SER A 88 -3.91 4.56 17.26
CA SER A 88 -5.19 3.84 17.23
C SER A 88 -5.13 2.73 16.17
N PRO A 89 -5.48 1.48 16.51
CA PRO A 89 -5.54 0.42 15.52
C PRO A 89 -6.60 0.81 14.46
N GLY A 90 -6.19 0.82 13.19
CA GLY A 90 -7.14 0.97 12.09
C GLY A 90 -8.15 -0.18 12.10
N GLU A 91 -9.36 0.05 11.59
CA GLU A 91 -10.35 -1.04 11.47
C GLU A 91 -9.77 -2.17 10.62
N THR A 92 -9.50 -3.31 11.25
CA THR A 92 -8.96 -4.49 10.57
C THR A 92 -10.13 -5.22 9.91
N ARG A 93 -10.32 -4.98 8.60
CA ARG A 93 -11.26 -5.73 7.77
C ARG A 93 -10.50 -6.77 6.97
N GLU A 94 -11.16 -7.88 6.66
CA GLU A 94 -10.55 -9.00 5.92
C GLU A 94 -10.17 -8.60 4.47
N TRP A 95 -10.85 -7.57 3.93
CA TRP A 95 -10.62 -7.00 2.59
C TRP A 95 -10.89 -5.48 2.60
N PRO A 96 -9.95 -4.65 3.08
CA PRO A 96 -10.12 -3.20 3.07
C PRO A 96 -10.11 -2.65 1.63
N ALA A 97 -10.81 -1.55 1.38
CA ALA A 97 -10.74 -0.91 0.07
C ALA A 97 -9.33 -0.35 -0.18
N SER A 98 -8.89 -0.27 -1.45
CA SER A 98 -7.56 0.28 -1.77
C SER A 98 -7.35 1.69 -1.21
N GLU A 99 -8.39 2.53 -1.23
CA GLU A 99 -8.37 3.88 -0.66
C GLU A 99 -8.15 3.85 0.86
N GLU A 100 -8.74 2.87 1.56
CA GLU A 100 -8.56 2.67 3.01
C GLU A 100 -7.12 2.23 3.30
N LEU A 101 -6.56 1.32 2.51
CA LEU A 101 -5.17 0.89 2.65
C LEU A 101 -4.19 2.04 2.42
N THR A 102 -4.37 2.85 1.38
CA THR A 102 -3.52 4.01 1.11
C THR A 102 -3.65 5.08 2.19
N SER A 103 -4.86 5.33 2.68
CA SER A 103 -5.07 6.28 3.78
C SER A 103 -4.42 5.80 5.08
N GLU A 104 -4.55 4.51 5.38
CA GLU A 104 -3.90 3.92 6.54
C GLU A 104 -2.37 3.96 6.39
N ASN A 105 -1.87 3.65 5.20
CA ASN A 105 -0.46 3.73 4.88
C ASN A 105 0.12 5.12 5.16
N ALA A 106 -0.52 6.17 4.64
CA ALA A 106 -0.11 7.54 4.86
C ALA A 106 -0.07 7.90 6.36
N ARG A 107 -1.11 7.50 7.11
CA ARG A 107 -1.17 7.71 8.56
C ARG A 107 -0.02 7.00 9.28
N LEU A 108 0.23 5.72 8.94
CA LEU A 108 1.29 4.92 9.55
C LEU A 108 2.69 5.45 9.20
N ARG A 109 2.91 5.94 7.97
CA ARG A 109 4.16 6.59 7.57
C ARG A 109 4.40 7.86 8.39
N THR A 110 3.40 8.74 8.49
CA THR A 110 3.51 9.95 9.31
C THR A 110 3.84 9.63 10.77
N ALA A 111 3.28 8.55 11.31
CA ALA A 111 3.59 8.06 12.65
C ALA A 111 5.07 7.62 12.80
N VAL A 112 5.58 6.86 11.83
CA VAL A 112 6.99 6.42 11.81
C VAL A 112 7.94 7.61 11.61
N ASP A 113 7.62 8.55 10.72
CA ASP A 113 8.41 9.75 10.48
C ASP A 113 8.54 10.61 11.75
N ALA A 114 7.44 10.78 12.49
CA ALA A 114 7.45 11.50 13.77
C ALA A 114 8.33 10.81 14.83
N ILE A 115 8.36 9.47 14.84
CA ILE A 115 9.25 8.71 15.73
C ILE A 115 10.72 8.91 15.32
N VAL A 116 11.02 8.83 14.02
CA VAL A 116 12.37 9.05 13.49
C VAL A 116 12.88 10.45 13.80
N GLU A 117 12.03 11.47 13.65
CA GLU A 117 12.37 12.87 13.94
C GLU A 117 12.61 13.09 15.44
N ALA A 118 11.75 12.54 16.30
CA ALA A 118 11.87 12.68 17.75
C ALA A 118 12.99 11.82 18.36
N PHE A 119 13.41 10.77 17.67
CA PHE A 119 14.34 9.77 18.19
C PHE A 119 15.43 9.40 17.16
N PRO A 120 16.36 10.33 16.83
CA PRO A 120 17.36 10.13 15.78
C PRO A 120 18.37 9.01 16.11
N ALA A 121 18.95 8.40 15.09
CA ALA A 121 19.84 7.24 15.21
C ALA A 121 21.15 7.55 15.95
N GLU A 122 21.60 8.81 15.88
CA GLU A 122 22.82 9.30 16.50
C GLU A 122 22.64 9.60 18.00
N ARG A 123 21.42 9.48 18.52
CA ARG A 123 21.11 9.72 19.93
C ARG A 123 21.76 8.65 20.81
N GLU A 124 22.44 9.08 21.86
CA GLU A 124 22.98 8.19 22.88
C GLU A 124 21.83 7.41 23.57
N GLY A 125 21.91 6.08 23.57
CA GLY A 125 20.83 5.22 24.06
C GLY A 125 19.73 4.91 23.03
N ALA A 126 19.96 5.20 21.75
CA ALA A 126 19.06 4.78 20.68
C ALA A 126 18.77 3.27 20.78
N ALA A 127 17.48 2.91 20.80
CA ALA A 127 17.05 1.52 20.80
C ALA A 127 17.48 0.83 19.50
N GLU A 128 18.60 0.11 19.54
CA GLU A 128 19.20 -0.55 18.36
C GLU A 128 18.20 -1.45 17.63
N ASP A 129 17.34 -2.14 18.38
CA ASP A 129 16.30 -3.01 17.82
C ASP A 129 15.22 -2.23 17.06
N LEU A 130 14.83 -1.04 17.54
CA LEU A 130 13.90 -0.16 16.81
C LEU A 130 14.52 0.33 15.50
N TRP A 131 15.78 0.78 15.55
CA TRP A 131 16.47 1.24 14.34
C TRP A 131 16.73 0.12 13.33
N ARG A 132 16.96 -1.12 13.81
CA ARG A 132 17.01 -2.30 12.95
C ARG A 132 15.70 -2.53 12.20
N GLU A 133 14.56 -2.38 12.88
CA GLU A 133 13.23 -2.51 12.24
C GLU A 133 12.95 -1.37 11.25
N ILE A 134 13.29 -0.13 11.59
CA ILE A 134 13.14 1.04 10.69
C ILE A 134 13.98 0.83 9.42
N LEU A 135 15.25 0.47 9.55
CA LEU A 135 16.13 0.22 8.41
C LEU A 135 15.69 -1.00 7.60
N GLY A 136 15.18 -2.04 8.26
CA GLY A 136 14.59 -3.20 7.62
C GLY A 136 13.37 -2.83 6.76
N TYR A 137 12.48 -1.99 7.29
CA TYR A 137 11.35 -1.46 6.53
C TYR A 137 11.80 -0.64 5.31
N VAL A 138 12.76 0.28 5.47
CA VAL A 138 13.28 1.10 4.36
C VAL A 138 13.91 0.24 3.26
N ALA A 139 14.65 -0.80 3.64
CA ALA A 139 15.23 -1.74 2.66
C ALA A 139 14.15 -2.49 1.87
N ARG A 140 13.11 -2.99 2.54
CA ARG A 140 11.95 -3.65 1.89
C ARG A 140 11.18 -2.68 1.00
N GLN A 141 11.03 -1.43 1.42
CA GLN A 141 10.39 -0.39 0.60
C GLN A 141 11.19 -0.12 -0.68
N THR A 142 12.51 0.01 -0.57
CA THR A 142 13.38 0.22 -1.72
C THR A 142 13.31 -0.95 -2.71
N GLU A 143 13.21 -2.19 -2.21
CA GLU A 143 13.02 -3.38 -3.05
C GLU A 143 11.66 -3.38 -3.75
N ARG A 144 10.58 -3.00 -3.06
CA ARG A 144 9.23 -2.86 -3.63
C ARG A 144 9.19 -1.81 -4.74
N ASP A 145 9.78 -0.64 -4.49
CA ASP A 145 9.86 0.43 -5.48
C ASP A 145 10.68 -0.01 -6.71
N GLY A 146 11.74 -0.78 -6.53
CA GLY A 146 12.50 -1.40 -7.62
C GLY A 146 11.66 -2.36 -8.47
N LYS A 147 10.85 -3.23 -7.86
CA LYS A 147 9.94 -4.15 -8.57
C LYS A 147 8.88 -3.41 -9.39
N LEU A 148 8.35 -2.31 -8.85
CA LEU A 148 7.37 -1.46 -9.57
C LEU A 148 7.97 -0.78 -10.80
N ILE A 149 9.26 -0.43 -10.76
CA ILE A 149 10.00 0.14 -11.91
C ILE A 149 10.25 -0.93 -12.98
N GLU A 150 10.61 -2.16 -12.59
CA GLU A 150 10.88 -3.26 -13.54
C GLU A 150 9.62 -3.77 -14.25
N ILE A 151 8.45 -3.70 -13.61
CA ILE A 151 7.14 -4.06 -14.21
C ILE A 151 6.67 -3.00 -15.21
N ASN A 152 7.24 -1.79 -15.18
CA ASN A 152 6.83 -0.66 -16.00
C ASN A 152 8.02 -0.07 -16.79
N PRO A 153 8.63 -0.84 -17.72
CA PRO A 153 9.61 -0.27 -18.64
C PRO A 153 8.84 0.67 -19.57
N GLY A 154 9.13 1.97 -19.48
CA GLY A 154 8.55 2.97 -20.38
C GLY A 154 8.75 2.65 -21.86
#